data_AF-A0A419HBX2-F1
#
_entry.id   AF-A0A419HBX2-F1
#
_cell.length_a   1.000
_cell.length_b   1.000
_cell.length_c   1.000
_cell.angle_alpha   90.00
_cell.angle_beta   90.00
_cell.angle_gamma   90.00
#
_symmetry.space_group_name_H-M   'P 1'
#
loop_
_entity.id
_entity.type
_entity.pdbx_description
1 polymer ?
#
loop_
_entity_poly.entity_id
_entity_poly.type
_entity_poly.pdbx_seq_one_letter_code
_entity_poly.pdbx_strand_id
1 'polypeptide(L)'
;MHDLVAELRGYRDELAEAETYANTVRAQAVRDQIGRVTGEITELATDLEAQATQAKNRGADGVADELAARAGRLRQAVAELPPATATTADNTPLEHATPTPSAPARPKAPRRKHNTEEG
;
A
#
# COMPACT_ATOMS: atom_id res chain seq x y z
N MET A 1 16.62 -13.83 17.30
CA MET A 1 15.17 -13.82 17.01
C MET A 1 14.81 -12.37 16.81
N HIS A 2 14.35 -12.00 15.63
CA HIS A 2 14.01 -10.62 15.29
C HIS A 2 12.68 -10.25 15.97
N ASP A 3 12.61 -9.11 16.65
CA ASP A 3 11.39 -8.65 17.33
C ASP A 3 10.65 -7.67 16.42
N LEU A 4 9.72 -8.19 15.62
CA LEU A 4 8.91 -7.43 14.68
C LEU A 4 8.13 -6.29 15.37
N VAL A 5 7.75 -6.45 16.64
CA VAL A 5 7.04 -5.41 17.40
C VAL A 5 7.99 -4.26 17.74
N ALA A 6 9.24 -4.57 18.13
CA ALA A 6 10.26 -3.55 18.35
C ALA A 6 10.62 -2.81 17.05
N GLU A 7 10.73 -3.55 15.93
CA GLU A 7 10.97 -2.96 14.61
C GLU A 7 9.83 -2.03 14.16
N LEU A 8 8.57 -2.46 14.34
CA LEU A 8 7.40 -1.64 14.02
C LEU A 8 7.38 -0.32 14.82
N ARG A 9 7.82 -0.35 16.08
CA ARG A 9 7.98 0.85 16.91
C ARG A 9 9.06 1.76 16.34
N GLY A 10 10.23 1.21 16.01
CA GLY A 10 11.32 1.97 15.40
C GLY A 10 10.93 2.66 14.10
N TYR A 11 10.21 1.97 13.21
CA TYR A 11 9.73 2.60 11.97
C TYR A 11 8.70 3.70 12.22
N ARG A 12 7.86 3.60 13.25
CA ARG A 12 6.93 4.68 13.59
C ARG A 12 7.64 5.91 14.14
N ASP A 13 8.67 5.72 14.96
CA ASP A 13 9.52 6.82 15.43
C ASP A 13 10.24 7.50 14.26
N GLU A 14 10.76 6.70 13.31
CA GLU A 14 11.38 7.20 12.09
C GLU A 14 10.38 7.96 11.18
N LEU A 15 9.13 7.50 11.10
CA LEU A 15 8.09 8.18 10.34
C LEU A 15 7.78 9.55 10.95
N ALA A 16 7.65 9.63 12.28
CA ALA A 16 7.41 10.89 12.99
C ALA A 16 8.57 11.88 12.79
N GLU A 17 9.80 11.37 12.80
CA GLU A 17 10.99 12.17 12.50
C GLU A 17 10.97 12.68 11.04
N ALA A 18 10.70 11.81 10.08
CA ALA A 18 10.65 12.16 8.66
C ALA A 18 9.54 13.19 8.37
N GLU A 19 8.38 13.09 9.02
CA GLU A 19 7.29 14.06 8.92
C GLU A 19 7.66 15.40 9.56
N THR A 20 8.34 15.38 10.72
CA THR A 20 8.84 16.59 11.40
C THR A 20 9.80 17.39 10.51
N TYR A 21 10.67 16.70 9.77
CA TYR A 21 11.59 17.33 8.82
C TYR A 21 11.01 17.52 7.41
N ALA A 22 9.71 17.28 7.21
CA ALA A 22 9.03 17.36 5.91
C ALA A 22 9.70 16.55 4.78
N ASN A 23 10.39 15.46 5.12
CA ASN A 23 11.04 14.57 4.16
C ASN A 23 10.03 13.54 3.62
N THR A 24 9.26 13.95 2.62
CA THR A 24 8.17 13.16 2.04
C THR A 24 8.62 11.83 1.44
N VAL A 25 9.80 11.80 0.80
CA VAL A 25 10.36 10.57 0.21
C VAL A 25 10.69 9.56 1.29
N ARG A 26 11.33 10.00 2.37
CA ARG A 26 11.64 9.12 3.51
C ARG A 26 10.36 8.67 4.22
N ALA A 27 9.42 9.58 4.47
CA ALA A 27 8.16 9.26 5.10
C ALA A 27 7.40 8.17 4.32
N GLN A 28 7.36 8.24 2.98
CA GLN A 28 6.72 7.21 2.16
C GLN A 28 7.45 5.86 2.27
N ALA A 29 8.78 5.85 2.15
CA ALA A 29 9.56 4.62 2.29
C ALA A 29 9.33 3.95 3.66
N VAL A 30 9.25 4.75 4.73
CA VAL A 30 9.00 4.25 6.09
C VAL A 30 7.57 3.72 6.23
N ARG A 31 6.56 4.38 5.65
CA ARG A 31 5.17 3.85 5.61
C ARG A 31 5.10 2.49 4.92
N ASP A 32 5.83 2.31 3.81
CA ASP A 32 5.87 1.03 3.11
C ASP A 32 6.48 -0.08 3.99
N GLN A 33 7.52 0.23 4.77
CA GLN A 33 8.11 -0.72 5.72
C GLN A 33 7.16 -1.05 6.88
N ILE A 34 6.48 -0.04 7.44
CA ILE A 34 5.43 -0.24 8.45
C ILE A 34 4.35 -1.20 7.92
N GLY A 35 3.92 -1.03 6.66
CA GLY A 35 2.96 -1.92 6.02
C GLY A 35 3.44 -3.36 5.94
N ARG A 36 4.69 -3.58 5.52
CA ARG A 36 5.31 -4.93 5.44
C ARG A 36 5.39 -5.59 6.81
N VAL A 37 5.97 -4.93 7.79
CA VAL A 37 6.13 -5.47 9.15
C VAL A 37 4.77 -5.73 9.81
N THR A 38 3.79 -4.85 9.59
CA THR A 38 2.42 -5.07 10.06
C THR A 38 1.80 -6.33 9.45
N GLY A 39 2.02 -6.55 8.15
CA GLY A 39 1.63 -7.78 7.45
C GLY A 39 2.26 -9.02 8.07
N GLU A 40 3.58 -9.01 8.26
CA GLU A 40 4.33 -10.13 8.87
C GLU A 40 3.85 -10.45 10.30
N ILE A 41 3.58 -9.43 11.12
CA ILE A 41 3.03 -9.62 12.48
C ILE A 41 1.63 -10.25 12.41
N THR A 42 0.81 -9.83 11.45
CA THR A 42 -0.56 -10.34 11.27
C THR A 42 -0.57 -11.79 10.80
N GLU A 43 0.33 -12.14 9.87
CA GLU A 43 0.54 -13.52 9.41
C GLU A 43 1.02 -14.40 10.57
N LEU A 44 2.03 -13.96 11.32
CA LEU A 44 2.53 -14.69 12.49
C LEU A 44 1.44 -14.89 13.55
N ALA A 45 0.61 -13.89 13.82
CA ALA A 45 -0.51 -14.03 14.74
C ALA A 45 -1.52 -15.08 14.26
N THR A 46 -1.80 -15.12 12.95
CA THR A 46 -2.70 -16.09 12.34
C THR A 46 -2.14 -17.51 12.43
N ASP A 47 -0.85 -17.69 12.16
CA ASP A 47 -0.16 -18.97 12.29
C ASP A 47 -0.17 -19.48 13.74
N LEU A 48 0.01 -18.59 14.71
CA LEU A 48 -0.05 -18.94 16.14
C LEU A 48 -1.45 -19.41 16.55
N GLU A 49 -2.52 -18.81 16.02
CA GLU A 49 -3.89 -19.29 16.28
C GLU A 49 -4.19 -20.64 15.66
N ALA A 50 -3.68 -20.88 14.44
CA ALA A 50 -3.77 -22.18 13.81
C ALA A 50 -3.04 -23.24 14.66
N GLN A 51 -1.84 -22.92 15.16
CA GLN A 51 -1.09 -23.79 16.08
C GLN A 51 -1.83 -23.98 17.42
N ALA A 52 -2.43 -22.94 17.97
CA ALA A 52 -3.24 -23.03 19.20
C ALA A 52 -4.41 -24.01 19.02
N THR A 53 -5.10 -23.92 17.88
CA THR A 53 -6.21 -24.83 17.54
C THR A 53 -5.72 -26.27 17.41
N GLN A 54 -4.56 -26.49 16.76
CA GLN A 54 -3.96 -27.82 16.67
C GLN A 54 -3.54 -28.38 18.05
N ALA A 55 -2.97 -27.54 18.92
CA ALA A 55 -2.60 -27.93 20.28
C ALA A 55 -3.83 -28.33 21.11
N LYS A 56 -4.92 -27.57 21.01
CA LYS A 56 -6.20 -27.87 21.65
C LYS A 56 -6.77 -29.20 21.18
N ASN A 57 -6.75 -29.47 19.87
CA ASN A 57 -7.22 -30.75 19.31
C ASN A 57 -6.38 -31.96 19.76
N ARG A 58 -5.14 -31.73 20.22
CA ARG A 58 -4.26 -32.76 20.78
C ARG A 58 -4.36 -32.88 22.31
N GLY A 59 -5.24 -32.11 22.95
CA GLY A 59 -5.41 -32.08 24.41
C GLY A 59 -4.30 -31.34 25.16
N ALA A 60 -3.52 -30.50 24.48
CA ALA A 60 -2.46 -29.69 25.07
C ALA A 60 -2.97 -28.27 25.39
N ASP A 61 -3.95 -28.16 26.29
CA ASP A 61 -4.69 -26.91 26.55
C ASP A 61 -3.78 -25.77 27.02
N GLY A 62 -2.80 -26.04 27.90
CA GLY A 62 -1.86 -25.00 28.35
C GLY A 62 -1.01 -24.41 27.23
N VAL A 63 -0.62 -25.22 26.23
CA VAL A 63 0.13 -24.75 25.05
C VAL A 63 -0.80 -23.98 24.12
N ALA A 64 -2.05 -24.43 23.96
CA ALA A 64 -3.05 -23.73 23.16
C ALA A 64 -3.31 -22.32 23.70
N ASP A 65 -3.49 -22.17 25.02
CA ASP A 65 -3.72 -20.89 25.67
C ASP A 65 -2.52 -19.95 25.54
N GLU A 66 -1.28 -20.47 25.67
CA GLU A 66 -0.07 -19.67 25.48
C GLU A 66 0.05 -19.13 24.06
N LEU A 67 -0.20 -19.98 23.05
CA LEU A 67 -0.14 -19.60 21.63
C LEU A 67 -1.23 -18.58 21.28
N ALA A 68 -2.46 -18.79 21.75
CA ALA A 68 -3.56 -17.85 21.56
C ALA A 68 -3.28 -16.50 22.23
N ALA A 69 -2.75 -16.50 23.46
CA ALA A 69 -2.37 -15.28 24.16
C ALA A 69 -1.23 -14.54 23.42
N ARG A 70 -0.27 -15.26 22.83
CA ARG A 70 0.80 -14.68 22.04
C ARG A 70 0.27 -14.04 20.75
N ALA A 71 -0.64 -14.70 20.04
CA ALA A 71 -1.32 -14.13 18.88
C ALA A 71 -2.10 -12.85 19.25
N GLY A 72 -2.82 -12.87 20.38
CA GLY A 72 -3.53 -11.71 20.91
C GLY A 72 -2.61 -10.52 21.18
N ARG A 73 -1.46 -10.76 21.83
CA ARG A 73 -0.45 -9.71 22.07
C ARG A 73 0.10 -9.09 20.78
N LEU A 74 0.33 -9.89 19.75
CA LEU A 74 0.80 -9.40 18.45
C LEU A 74 -0.24 -8.51 17.77
N ARG A 75 -1.52 -8.91 17.77
CA ARG A 75 -2.59 -8.08 17.22
C ARG A 75 -2.82 -6.80 18.02
N GLN A 76 -2.74 -6.88 19.34
CA GLN A 76 -2.82 -5.71 20.21
C GLN A 76 -1.67 -4.74 19.91
N ALA A 77 -0.44 -5.24 19.74
CA ALA A 77 0.71 -4.41 19.39
C ALA A 77 0.51 -3.66 18.07
N VAL A 78 -0.10 -4.28 17.06
CA VAL A 78 -0.46 -3.62 15.80
C VAL A 78 -1.56 -2.56 16.01
N ALA A 79 -2.57 -2.87 16.82
CA ALA A 79 -3.77 -2.05 17.03
C ALA A 79 -3.55 -0.83 17.96
N GLU A 80 -2.73 -0.95 19.00
CA GLU A 80 -2.47 0.13 19.96
C GLU A 80 -1.63 1.26 19.37
N LEU A 81 -0.99 1.01 18.24
CA LEU A 81 -0.21 2.01 17.56
C LEU A 81 -1.12 2.76 16.57
N PRO A 82 -1.18 4.11 16.63
CA PRO A 82 -2.12 4.90 15.83
C PRO A 82 -1.92 4.62 14.34
N PRO A 83 -3.00 4.55 13.52
CA PRO A 83 -2.85 4.34 12.09
C PRO A 83 -1.89 5.39 11.54
N ALA A 84 -0.85 4.95 10.82
CA ALA A 84 -0.07 5.87 9.99
C ALA A 84 -1.11 6.55 9.11
N THR A 85 -1.35 7.85 9.34
CA THR A 85 -2.51 8.56 8.83
C THR A 85 -2.77 8.14 7.40
N ALA A 86 -3.97 7.58 7.16
CA ALA A 86 -4.42 7.20 5.84
C ALA A 86 -4.52 8.48 4.99
N THR A 87 -3.40 8.95 4.45
CA THR A 87 -3.43 9.54 3.12
C THR A 87 -3.81 8.38 2.22
N THR A 88 -5.11 8.27 1.98
CA THR A 88 -5.65 7.63 0.79
C THR A 88 -4.81 8.12 -0.38
N ALA A 89 -3.79 7.35 -0.73
CA ALA A 89 -3.27 7.34 -2.08
C ALA A 89 -4.45 6.83 -2.90
N ASP A 90 -5.21 7.78 -3.42
CA ASP A 90 -6.06 7.62 -4.57
C ASP A 90 -5.14 7.12 -5.69
N ASN A 91 -4.87 5.81 -5.68
CA ASN A 91 -4.26 5.10 -6.77
C ASN A 91 -5.34 4.90 -7.82
N THR A 92 -5.91 6.00 -8.32
CA THR A 92 -6.49 6.00 -9.65
C THR A 92 -5.31 5.74 -10.57
N PRO A 93 -5.27 4.62 -11.33
CA PRO A 93 -4.33 4.51 -12.42
C PRO A 93 -4.66 5.69 -13.34
N LEU A 94 -3.74 6.64 -13.47
CA LEU A 94 -3.70 7.52 -14.63
C LEU A 94 -3.39 6.59 -15.81
N GLU A 95 -4.44 5.91 -16.28
CA GLU A 95 -4.46 5.29 -17.59
C GLU A 95 -3.92 6.35 -18.54
N HIS A 96 -2.82 6.01 -19.18
CA HIS A 96 -2.16 6.83 -20.17
C HIS A 96 -3.19 7.40 -21.14
N ALA A 97 -3.56 8.67 -20.94
CA ALA A 97 -4.07 9.48 -22.02
C ALA A 97 -2.91 9.60 -23.00
N THR A 98 -2.86 8.68 -23.97
CA THR A 98 -2.12 8.88 -25.20
C THR A 98 -2.85 9.97 -25.97
N PRO A 99 -2.32 11.19 -26.14
CA PRO A 99 -2.72 11.97 -27.29
C PRO A 99 -2.12 11.26 -28.50
N THR A 100 -2.94 10.51 -29.24
CA THR A 100 -2.59 10.12 -30.60
C THR A 100 -2.61 11.40 -31.45
N PRO A 101 -1.49 11.89 -32.01
CA PRO A 101 -1.57 12.86 -33.09
C PRO A 101 -1.99 12.11 -34.36
N SER A 102 -3.30 11.96 -34.57
CA SER A 102 -3.80 11.62 -35.91
C SER A 102 -3.53 12.79 -36.84
N ALA A 103 -2.54 12.59 -37.71
CA ALA A 103 -2.13 13.44 -38.81
C ALA A 103 -3.32 13.87 -39.73
N PRO A 104 -3.15 14.93 -40.54
CA PRO A 104 -4.24 15.79 -40.99
C PRO A 104 -5.01 15.22 -42.19
N ALA A 105 -6.34 15.05 -42.04
CA ALA A 105 -7.24 14.86 -43.17
C ALA A 105 -7.57 16.23 -43.79
N ARG A 106 -6.77 16.61 -44.78
CA ARG A 106 -7.00 17.76 -45.69
C ARG A 106 -8.30 17.54 -46.48
N PRO A 107 -9.38 18.34 -46.31
CA PRO A 107 -10.48 18.29 -47.26
C PRO A 107 -10.04 18.99 -48.56
N LYS A 108 -10.05 18.24 -49.67
CA LYS A 108 -9.91 18.81 -51.01
C LYS A 108 -11.11 19.72 -51.27
N ALA A 109 -10.90 21.03 -51.25
CA ALA A 109 -11.87 21.99 -51.76
C ALA A 109 -12.16 21.71 -53.25
N PRO A 110 -13.43 21.72 -53.69
CA PRO A 110 -13.75 21.65 -55.11
C PRO A 110 -13.27 22.94 -55.79
N ARG A 111 -12.41 22.79 -56.82
CA ARG A 111 -12.00 23.89 -57.71
C ARG A 111 -13.24 24.39 -58.46
N ARG A 112 -13.82 25.50 -58.01
CA ARG A 112 -14.76 26.30 -58.79
C ARG A 112 -13.96 26.92 -59.94
N LYS A 113 -14.15 26.40 -61.16
CA LYS A 113 -13.67 27.05 -62.38
C LYS A 113 -14.50 28.32 -62.57
N HIS A 114 -13.93 29.48 -62.31
CA HIS A 114 -14.43 30.72 -62.90
C HIS A 114 -13.63 30.97 -64.16
N ASN A 115 -14.32 30.85 -65.30
CA ASN A 115 -13.91 31.45 -66.55
C ASN A 115 -13.71 32.95 -66.33
N THR A 116 -12.56 33.45 -66.74
CA THR A 116 -12.43 34.82 -67.23
C THR A 116 -11.77 34.68 -68.59
N GLU A 117 -12.62 34.40 -69.55
CA GLU A 117 -12.38 34.62 -70.96
C GLU A 117 -12.53 36.12 -71.21
N GLU A 118 -11.54 36.66 -71.94
CA GLU A 118 -11.65 37.82 -72.83
C GLU A 118 -11.70 39.18 -72.09
N GLY A 119 -10.89 40.17 -72.43
CA GLY A 119 -10.64 40.66 -73.79
C GLY A 119 -11.22 42.06 -73.86
#